data_AF-A0A7C1HI63-F1
#
_entry.id   AF-A0A7C1HI63-F1
#
_cell.length_a   1.000
_cell.length_b   1.000
_cell.length_c   1.000
_cell.angle_alpha   90.00
_cell.angle_beta   90.00
_cell.angle_gamma   90.00
#
_symmetry.space_group_name_H-M   'P 1'
#
loop_
_entity.id
_entity.type
_entity.pdbx_description
1 polymer ?
#
loop_
_entity_poly.entity_id
_entity_poly.type
_entity_poly.pdbx_seq_one_letter_code
_entity_poly.pdbx_strand_id
1 'polypeptide(L)'
;MKKIFALALVMVMALAVGASAQTFVSLATGGTGGTYYPVGGGIADVVSKNLPDIQMTAETGNASQANLNLIGTNQIEMGLVQNDVAAFAYDGKYMFKEPYKNVRAIASLYPETVQAIA
;
A
#
# COMPACT_ATOMS: atom_id res chain seq x y z
N MET A 1 27.20 -45.47 -1.65
CA MET A 1 26.04 -44.83 -2.35
C MET A 1 24.92 -44.40 -1.40
N LYS A 2 24.38 -45.28 -0.54
CA LYS A 2 23.28 -44.92 0.40
C LYS A 2 23.61 -43.76 1.37
N LYS A 3 24.85 -43.68 1.89
CA LYS A 3 25.31 -42.59 2.77
C LYS A 3 25.43 -41.23 2.06
N ILE A 4 25.76 -41.24 0.76
CA ILE A 4 25.87 -40.04 -0.07
C ILE A 4 24.47 -39.50 -0.37
N PHE A 5 23.52 -40.40 -0.62
CA PHE A 5 22.10 -40.06 -0.83
C PHE A 5 21.45 -39.46 0.43
N ALA A 6 21.75 -40.02 1.61
CA ALA A 6 21.26 -39.48 2.88
C ALA A 6 21.84 -38.08 3.17
N LEU A 7 23.12 -37.84 2.86
CA LEU A 7 23.76 -36.54 3.05
C LEU A 7 23.18 -35.46 2.11
N ALA A 8 22.89 -35.83 0.86
CA ALA A 8 22.24 -34.96 -0.11
C ALA A 8 20.82 -34.58 0.33
N LEU A 9 20.07 -35.52 0.90
CA LEU A 9 18.70 -35.27 1.39
C LEU A 9 18.67 -34.32 2.60
N VAL A 10 19.66 -34.42 3.50
CA VAL A 10 19.81 -33.52 4.65
C VAL A 10 20.22 -32.11 4.19
N MET A 11 21.08 -31.98 3.17
CA MET A 11 21.41 -30.67 2.59
C MET A 11 20.21 -29.99 1.92
N VAL A 12 19.36 -30.74 1.21
CA VAL A 12 18.15 -30.19 0.58
C VAL A 12 17.13 -29.73 1.63
N MET A 13 16.98 -30.48 2.74
CA MET A 13 16.12 -30.05 3.85
C MET A 13 16.69 -28.86 4.64
N ALA A 14 18.01 -28.69 4.71
CA ALA A 14 18.65 -27.53 5.32
C ALA A 14 18.48 -26.24 4.50
N LEU A 15 18.31 -26.35 3.17
CA LEU A 15 17.98 -25.23 2.29
C LEU A 15 16.50 -24.83 2.33
N ALA A 16 15.64 -25.65 2.92
CA ALA A 16 14.21 -25.36 3.09
C ALA A 16 13.90 -24.51 4.34
N VAL A 17 14.93 -24.08 5.09
CA VAL A 17 14.78 -23.16 6.22
C VAL A 17 14.53 -21.74 5.69
N GLY A 18 13.28 -21.49 5.33
CA GLY A 18 12.59 -20.19 5.31
C GLY A 18 13.35 -19.00 4.75
N ALA A 19 13.35 -18.84 3.42
CA ALA A 19 13.42 -17.49 2.86
C ALA A 19 12.11 -16.77 3.22
N SER A 20 12.15 -15.80 4.13
CA SER A 20 11.02 -14.88 4.30
C SER A 20 10.91 -14.05 3.03
N ALA A 21 9.81 -14.19 2.31
CA ALA A 21 9.57 -13.42 1.09
C ALA A 21 9.16 -11.99 1.49
N GLN A 22 9.99 -11.02 1.16
CA GLN A 22 9.66 -9.60 1.37
C GLN A 22 8.38 -9.26 0.62
N THR A 23 7.39 -8.72 1.34
CA THR A 23 6.17 -8.19 0.75
C THR A 23 6.41 -6.73 0.37
N PHE A 24 6.27 -6.42 -0.91
CA PHE A 24 6.37 -5.04 -1.39
C PHE A 24 4.98 -4.40 -1.39
N VAL A 25 4.88 -3.20 -0.83
CA VAL A 25 3.63 -2.44 -0.71
C VAL A 25 3.83 -1.07 -1.29
N SER A 26 3.09 -0.73 -2.33
CA SER A 26 3.08 0.62 -2.89
C SER A 26 1.97 1.44 -2.22
N LEU A 27 2.34 2.64 -1.77
CA LEU A 27 1.43 3.61 -1.14
C LEU A 27 1.26 4.81 -2.07
N ALA A 28 0.10 4.91 -2.72
CA ALA A 28 -0.25 6.07 -3.52
C ALA A 28 -0.42 7.32 -2.65
N THR A 29 0.26 8.40 -3.00
CA THR A 29 0.19 9.66 -2.25
C THR A 29 -0.48 10.78 -3.05
N GLY A 30 0.16 11.93 -3.21
CA GLY A 30 -0.25 13.02 -4.09
C GLY A 30 0.95 13.50 -4.90
N GLY A 31 0.84 14.70 -5.47
CA GLY A 31 1.98 15.36 -6.09
C GLY A 31 3.08 15.66 -5.05
N THR A 32 4.33 15.74 -5.49
CA THR A 32 5.50 15.96 -4.61
C THR A 32 5.45 17.27 -3.84
N GLY A 33 4.72 18.28 -4.33
CA GLY A 33 4.48 19.56 -3.64
C GLY A 33 3.29 19.56 -2.67
N GLY A 34 2.54 18.46 -2.58
CA GLY A 34 1.38 18.35 -1.68
C GLY A 34 1.71 17.65 -0.37
N THR A 35 0.84 17.79 0.62
CA THR A 35 1.01 17.22 1.98
C THR A 35 1.11 15.69 1.98
N TYR A 36 0.43 15.01 1.06
CA TYR A 36 0.35 13.54 1.05
C TYR A 36 1.71 12.89 0.79
N TYR A 37 2.57 13.50 -0.02
CA TYR A 37 3.87 12.92 -0.39
C TYR A 37 4.84 12.78 0.81
N PRO A 38 5.15 13.85 1.58
CA PRO A 38 6.01 13.71 2.76
C PRO A 38 5.38 12.86 3.87
N VAL A 39 4.05 12.92 4.04
CA VAL A 39 3.34 12.06 5.01
C VAL A 39 3.47 10.58 4.62
N GLY A 40 3.21 10.24 3.35
CA GLY A 40 3.36 8.88 2.85
C GLY A 40 4.80 8.38 2.88
N GLY A 41 5.78 9.25 2.59
CA GLY A 41 7.21 8.93 2.73
C GLY A 41 7.59 8.59 4.18
N GLY A 42 7.09 9.35 5.16
CA GLY A 42 7.30 9.05 6.57
C GLY A 42 6.67 7.72 7.01
N ILE A 43 5.45 7.42 6.53
CA ILE A 43 4.79 6.13 6.79
C ILE A 43 5.61 4.99 6.17
N ALA A 44 6.01 5.12 4.91
CA ALA A 44 6.78 4.11 4.20
C ALA A 44 8.13 3.82 4.89
N ASP A 45 8.81 4.85 5.36
CA ASP A 45 10.06 4.74 6.11
C ASP A 45 9.87 4.01 7.45
N VAL A 46 8.87 4.42 8.24
CA VAL A 46 8.57 3.77 9.53
C VAL A 46 8.18 2.31 9.34
N VAL A 47 7.32 2.01 8.36
CA VAL A 47 6.88 0.65 8.04
C VAL A 47 8.09 -0.21 7.65
N SER A 48 8.89 0.24 6.69
CA SER A 48 10.01 -0.55 6.17
C SER A 48 11.13 -0.76 7.21
N LYS A 49 11.27 0.16 8.17
CA LYS A 49 12.24 0.01 9.28
C LYS A 49 11.79 -0.95 10.37
N ASN A 50 10.49 -1.05 10.62
CA ASN A 50 9.96 -1.75 11.80
C ASN A 50 9.25 -3.07 11.46
N LEU A 51 8.84 -3.27 10.21
CA LEU A 51 8.21 -4.51 9.75
C LEU A 51 9.19 -5.24 8.82
N PRO A 52 9.95 -6.23 9.32
CA PRO A 52 11.03 -6.84 8.56
C PRO A 52 10.57 -7.51 7.26
N ASP A 53 9.33 -7.99 7.23
CA ASP A 53 8.76 -8.70 6.09
C ASP A 53 8.02 -7.77 5.10
N ILE A 54 7.98 -6.45 5.36
CA ILE A 54 7.28 -5.47 4.52
C ILE A 54 8.24 -4.36 4.08
N GLN A 55 8.40 -4.22 2.76
CA GLN A 55 9.03 -3.05 2.16
C GLN A 55 7.94 -2.16 1.58
N MET A 56 7.76 -0.96 2.13
CA MET A 56 6.80 0.01 1.62
C MET A 56 7.48 1.13 0.85
N THR A 57 6.88 1.54 -0.27
CA THR A 57 7.34 2.67 -1.08
C THR A 57 6.21 3.69 -1.25
N ALA A 58 6.52 4.96 -1.02
CA ALA A 58 5.60 6.06 -1.30
C ALA A 58 5.70 6.46 -2.78
N GLU A 59 4.59 6.33 -3.50
CA GLU A 59 4.49 6.62 -4.93
C GLU A 59 3.81 7.98 -5.12
N THR A 60 4.27 8.77 -6.09
CA THR A 60 3.57 10.01 -6.48
C THR A 60 2.21 9.68 -7.08
N GLY A 61 1.19 10.44 -6.70
CA GLY A 61 -0.21 10.17 -7.08
C GLY A 61 -0.91 11.38 -7.68
N ASN A 62 -2.03 11.13 -8.35
CA ASN A 62 -2.87 12.14 -9.00
C ASN A 62 -4.17 12.40 -8.21
N ALA A 63 -4.05 12.57 -6.89
CA ALA A 63 -5.14 12.81 -5.92
C ALA A 63 -6.09 11.63 -5.63
N SER A 64 -7.02 11.83 -4.68
CA SER A 64 -7.85 10.79 -4.06
C SER A 64 -8.61 9.91 -5.06
N GLN A 65 -9.21 10.50 -6.11
CA GLN A 65 -9.95 9.73 -7.10
C GLN A 65 -9.05 8.74 -7.85
N ALA A 66 -7.86 9.19 -8.28
CA ALA A 66 -6.90 8.34 -8.98
C ALA A 66 -6.41 7.22 -8.08
N ASN A 67 -6.08 7.54 -6.82
CA ASN A 67 -5.64 6.54 -5.83
C ASN A 67 -6.71 5.48 -5.59
N LEU A 68 -7.97 5.87 -5.45
CA LEU A 68 -9.09 4.94 -5.26
C LEU A 68 -9.36 4.08 -6.50
N ASN A 69 -9.14 4.61 -7.71
CA ASN A 69 -9.21 3.79 -8.92
C ASN A 69 -8.10 2.72 -8.94
N LEU A 70 -6.87 3.06 -8.54
CA LEU A 70 -5.78 2.09 -8.45
C LEU A 70 -6.08 0.99 -7.43
N ILE A 71 -6.56 1.35 -6.24
CA ILE A 71 -6.93 0.38 -5.19
C ILE A 71 -8.12 -0.46 -5.67
N GLY A 72 -9.17 0.18 -6.18
CA GLY A 72 -10.38 -0.46 -6.66
C GLY A 72 -10.14 -1.49 -7.78
N THR A 73 -9.11 -1.26 -8.59
CA THR A 73 -8.69 -2.15 -9.69
C THR A 73 -7.51 -3.07 -9.33
N ASN A 74 -7.12 -3.12 -8.05
CA ASN A 74 -6.00 -3.92 -7.53
C ASN A 74 -4.65 -3.64 -8.22
N GLN A 75 -4.42 -2.40 -8.64
CA GLN A 75 -3.14 -1.93 -9.22
C GLN A 75 -2.19 -1.36 -8.16
N ILE A 76 -2.69 -1.07 -6.96
CA ILE A 76 -1.89 -0.64 -5.81
C ILE A 76 -2.51 -1.15 -4.51
N GLU A 77 -1.67 -1.42 -3.51
CA GLU A 77 -2.11 -2.00 -2.24
C GLU A 77 -2.72 -0.95 -1.31
N MET A 78 -2.16 0.27 -1.30
CA MET A 78 -2.55 1.33 -0.37
C MET A 78 -2.58 2.70 -1.03
N GLY A 79 -3.35 3.63 -0.45
CA GLY A 79 -3.36 5.02 -0.89
C GLY A 79 -3.89 5.99 0.17
N LEU A 80 -3.35 7.21 0.15
CA LEU A 80 -3.87 8.33 0.92
C LEU A 80 -5.02 8.98 0.15
N VAL A 81 -6.15 9.20 0.84
CA VAL A 81 -7.41 9.66 0.24
C VAL A 81 -8.19 10.52 1.23
N GLN A 82 -9.01 11.42 0.69
CA GLN A 82 -10.04 12.12 1.46
C GLN A 82 -11.21 11.17 1.78
N ASN A 83 -11.83 11.34 2.95
CA ASN A 83 -12.87 10.46 3.48
C ASN A 83 -14.18 10.51 2.66
N ASP A 84 -14.53 11.68 2.16
CA ASP A 84 -15.69 11.89 1.28
C ASP A 84 -15.52 11.16 -0.06
N VAL A 85 -14.37 11.31 -0.72
CA VAL A 85 -14.05 10.62 -1.97
C VAL A 85 -14.00 9.11 -1.76
N ALA A 86 -13.47 8.63 -0.62
CA ALA A 86 -13.50 7.22 -0.27
C ALA A 86 -14.93 6.67 -0.12
N ALA A 87 -15.84 7.44 0.49
CA ALA A 87 -17.25 7.07 0.57
C ALA A 87 -17.90 7.04 -0.83
N PHE A 88 -17.58 8.00 -1.70
CA PHE A 88 -18.07 8.02 -3.07
C PHE A 88 -17.58 6.81 -3.89
N ALA A 89 -16.32 6.42 -3.72
CA ALA A 89 -15.76 5.23 -4.35
C ALA A 89 -16.44 3.95 -3.88
N TYR A 90 -16.64 3.80 -2.57
CA TYR A 90 -17.27 2.61 -2.00
C TYR A 90 -18.71 2.44 -2.49
N ASP A 91 -19.44 3.53 -2.63
CA ASP A 91 -20.84 3.53 -3.08
C ASP A 91 -21.01 3.60 -4.60
N GLY A 92 -19.96 3.90 -5.37
CA GLY A 92 -20.05 4.11 -6.82
C GLY A 92 -20.82 5.38 -7.19
N LYS A 93 -20.47 6.51 -6.58
CA LYS A 93 -21.14 7.80 -6.75
C LYS A 93 -20.24 8.85 -7.42
N TYR A 94 -20.88 9.89 -7.97
CA TYR A 94 -20.25 11.07 -8.55
C TYR A 94 -19.20 10.74 -9.63
N MET A 95 -17.93 10.75 -9.27
CA MET A 95 -16.80 10.55 -10.18
C MET A 95 -16.43 9.07 -10.38
N PHE A 96 -17.13 8.15 -9.73
CA PHE A 96 -16.97 6.71 -9.87
C PHE A 96 -18.17 6.11 -10.62
N LYS A 97 -17.88 5.30 -11.65
CA LYS A 97 -18.93 4.64 -12.47
C LYS A 97 -19.49 3.39 -11.81
N GLU A 98 -18.67 2.71 -11.02
CA GLU A 98 -18.98 1.45 -10.35
C GLU A 98 -18.47 1.51 -8.90
N PRO A 99 -19.09 0.78 -7.96
CA PRO A 99 -18.67 0.74 -6.56
C PRO A 99 -17.40 -0.12 -6.35
N TYR A 100 -16.40 0.43 -5.68
CA TYR A 100 -15.21 -0.32 -5.26
C TYR A 100 -15.38 -0.94 -3.87
N LYS A 101 -16.06 -2.08 -3.81
CA LYS A 101 -16.35 -2.81 -2.55
C LYS A 101 -15.15 -3.50 -1.92
N ASN A 102 -13.99 -3.50 -2.58
CA ASN A 102 -12.71 -3.99 -2.05
C ASN A 102 -11.93 -2.94 -1.24
N VAL A 103 -12.29 -1.65 -1.31
CA VAL A 103 -11.63 -0.59 -0.53
C VAL A 103 -11.90 -0.77 0.97
N ARG A 104 -10.85 -0.64 1.79
CA ARG A 104 -10.92 -0.72 3.27
C ARG A 104 -10.22 0.48 3.89
N ALA A 105 -10.81 1.05 4.94
CA ALA A 105 -10.18 2.10 5.73
C ALA A 105 -9.23 1.48 6.76
N ILE A 106 -8.06 2.09 6.96
CA ILE A 106 -7.04 1.63 7.91
C ILE A 106 -6.85 2.65 9.04
N ALA A 107 -6.69 3.94 8.70
CA ALA A 107 -6.48 5.00 9.66
C ALA A 107 -7.00 6.35 9.14
N SER A 108 -7.34 7.23 10.06
CA SER A 108 -7.51 8.67 9.81
C SER A 108 -6.24 9.40 10.23
N LEU A 109 -5.72 10.28 9.39
CA LEU A 109 -4.41 10.92 9.61
C LEU A 109 -4.53 12.32 10.21
N TYR A 110 -5.17 13.24 9.50
CA TYR A 110 -5.37 14.62 9.92
C TYR A 110 -6.65 15.20 9.28
N PRO A 111 -7.29 16.20 9.91
CA PRO A 111 -8.43 16.88 9.31
C PRO A 111 -8.00 17.80 8.17
N GLU A 112 -8.75 17.79 7.07
CA GLU A 112 -8.59 18.73 5.96
C GLU A 112 -9.71 19.78 6.04
N THR A 113 -9.34 21.04 6.28
CA THR A 113 -10.31 22.14 6.39
C THR A 113 -10.45 22.83 5.04
N VAL A 114 -11.70 23.08 4.62
CA VAL A 114 -11.96 23.92 3.44
C VAL A 114 -11.60 25.36 3.78
N GLN A 115 -10.51 25.85 3.19
CA GLN A 115 -10.05 27.22 3.34
C GLN A 115 -10.28 27.99 2.04
N ALA A 116 -11.11 29.02 2.09
CA ALA A 116 -11.29 29.98 1.01
C ALA A 116 -10.45 31.24 1.29
N ILE A 117 -9.70 31.70 0.30
CA ILE A 117 -8.88 32.93 0.36
C ILE A 117 -9.33 33.81 -0.81
N ALA A 118 -9.60 35.09 -0.53
CA ALA A 118 -10.05 36.09 -1.50
C ALA A 118 -9.01 37.19 -1.67
#